data_AF-A0A817ID70-F1
#
_entry.id   AF-A0A817ID70-F1
#
_cell.length_a   1.000
_cell.length_b   1.000
_cell.length_c   1.000
_cell.angle_alpha   90.00
_cell.angle_beta   90.00
_cell.angle_gamma   90.00
#
_symmetry.space_group_name_H-M   'P 1'
#
loop_
_entity.id
_entity.type
_entity.pdbx_description
1 polymer ?
#
loop_
_entity_poly.entity_id
_entity_poly.type
_entity_poly.pdbx_seq_one_letter_code
_entity_poly.pdbx_strand_id
1 'polypeptide(L)'
;MGGAFIMQHCHLYGLNSFLKAMNAKYGKHTMDIHIWAKKFIDPDVVLVKLSISLFAFSENTCCYYSNTLNNLTNSIDILKIQNKYAEVTWKYLLYTYGHYEAVKRFLNITLWLAAMNILIVHNRTLKVHVHDIDSIVEQTELTLILDDADEIIETNQ
;
A
#
# COMPACT_ATOMS: atom_id res chain seq x y z
N MET A 1 0.48 0.20 1.35
CA MET A 1 1.38 -0.90 1.78
C MET A 1 2.51 -1.16 0.78
N GLY A 2 2.22 -1.39 -0.51
CA GLY A 2 3.25 -1.67 -1.52
C GLY A 2 4.32 -0.57 -1.70
N GLY A 3 3.93 0.71 -1.66
CA GLY A 3 4.85 1.83 -1.94
C GLY A 3 6.10 1.87 -1.05
N ALA A 4 5.95 1.82 0.29
CA ALA A 4 7.09 1.87 1.21
C ALA A 4 8.00 0.63 1.10
N PHE A 5 7.40 -0.55 0.87
CA PHE A 5 8.17 -1.77 0.59
C PHE A 5 8.95 -1.65 -0.72
N ILE A 6 8.32 -1.21 -1.82
CA ILE A 6 8.97 -1.01 -3.11
C ILE A 6 10.11 0.00 -2.99
N MET A 7 9.89 1.12 -2.30
CA MET A 7 10.94 2.12 -2.06
C MET A 7 12.13 1.54 -1.29
N GLN A 8 11.89 0.65 -0.34
CA GLN A 8 12.94 -0.04 0.40
C GLN A 8 13.66 -1.09 -0.46
N HIS A 9 12.89 -1.91 -1.19
CA HIS A 9 13.40 -2.99 -2.02
C HIS A 9 14.22 -2.47 -3.21
N CYS A 10 13.78 -1.37 -3.84
CA CYS A 10 14.50 -0.68 -4.91
C CYS A 10 15.56 0.30 -4.38
N HIS A 11 15.86 0.29 -3.07
CA HIS A 11 16.85 1.17 -2.44
C HIS A 11 16.64 2.68 -2.67
N LEU A 12 15.42 3.12 -2.96
CA LEU A 12 15.10 4.52 -3.26
C LEU A 12 15.38 5.45 -2.08
N TYR A 13 15.24 4.97 -0.85
CA TYR A 13 15.60 5.72 0.35
C TYR A 13 17.11 6.06 0.45
N GLY A 14 17.98 5.39 -0.31
CA GLY A 14 19.40 5.71 -0.39
C GLY A 14 19.72 6.79 -1.42
N LEU A 15 18.76 7.16 -2.28
CA LEU A 15 18.96 8.13 -3.35
C LEU A 15 18.58 9.54 -2.89
N ASN A 16 19.58 10.40 -2.71
CA ASN A 16 19.37 11.78 -2.28
C ASN A 16 18.49 12.58 -3.24
N SER A 17 18.60 12.33 -4.55
CA SER A 17 17.75 12.96 -5.57
C SER A 17 16.28 12.60 -5.37
N PHE A 18 16.00 11.33 -5.09
CA PHE A 18 14.66 10.83 -4.82
C PHE A 18 14.08 11.43 -3.53
N LEU A 19 14.86 11.47 -2.43
CA LEU A 19 14.41 12.08 -1.18
C LEU A 19 14.12 13.58 -1.34
N LYS A 20 14.95 14.31 -2.09
CA LYS A 20 14.71 15.73 -2.41
C LYS A 20 13.42 15.91 -3.21
N ALA A 21 13.19 15.08 -4.23
CA ALA A 21 11.96 15.13 -5.03
C ALA A 21 10.72 14.81 -4.19
N MET A 22 10.78 13.77 -3.36
CA MET A 22 9.71 13.41 -2.41
C MET A 22 9.38 14.56 -1.46
N ASN A 23 10.40 15.17 -0.86
CA ASN A 23 10.22 16.29 0.06
C ASN A 23 9.64 17.53 -0.64
N ALA A 24 10.11 17.83 -1.85
CA ALA A 24 9.61 18.96 -2.63
C ALA A 24 8.14 18.77 -3.03
N LYS A 25 7.74 17.55 -3.40
CA LYS A 25 6.40 17.26 -3.90
C LYS A 25 5.37 17.00 -2.80
N TYR A 26 5.73 16.22 -1.78
CA TYR A 26 4.80 15.76 -0.74
C TYR A 26 5.05 16.39 0.64
N GLY A 27 6.11 17.19 0.77
CA GLY A 27 6.47 17.86 2.01
C GLY A 27 7.24 16.97 3.01
N LYS A 28 7.83 17.64 3.99
CA LYS A 28 8.70 17.03 5.00
C LYS A 28 7.97 16.00 5.86
N HIS A 29 6.72 16.27 6.24
CA HIS A 29 5.95 15.36 7.09
C HIS A 29 5.75 13.99 6.43
N THR A 30 5.38 13.97 5.15
CA THR A 30 5.26 12.73 4.36
C THR A 30 6.58 11.96 4.33
N MET A 31 7.69 12.68 4.08
CA MET A 31 9.01 12.08 4.06
C MET A 31 9.38 11.46 5.43
N ASP A 32 9.13 12.17 6.52
CA ASP A 32 9.44 11.73 7.88
C ASP A 32 8.65 10.45 8.24
N ILE A 33 7.36 10.38 7.89
CA ILE A 33 6.53 9.17 8.10
C ILE A 33 7.11 8.01 7.28
N HIS A 34 7.48 8.22 6.02
CA HIS A 34 8.07 7.18 5.17
C HIS A 34 9.42 6.67 5.71
N ILE A 35 10.29 7.56 6.21
CA ILE A 35 11.59 7.20 6.80
C ILE A 35 11.39 6.45 8.12
N TRP A 36 10.40 6.87 8.92
CA TRP A 36 10.04 6.18 10.16
C TRP A 36 9.50 4.77 9.88
N ALA A 37 8.55 4.62 8.95
CA ALA A 37 7.93 3.35 8.60
C ALA A 37 8.94 2.34 8.01
N LYS A 38 9.96 2.81 7.29
CA LYS A 38 11.07 1.99 6.75
C LYS A 38 11.74 1.13 7.83
N LYS A 39 11.84 1.62 9.07
CA LYS A 39 12.56 0.93 10.16
C LYS A 39 11.97 -0.42 10.52
N PHE A 40 10.70 -0.65 10.20
CA PHE A 40 9.97 -1.87 10.55
C PHE A 40 9.85 -2.86 9.39
N ILE A 41 10.30 -2.49 8.18
CA ILE A 41 10.25 -3.38 7.02
C ILE A 41 11.31 -4.48 7.20
N ASP A 42 10.86 -5.74 7.24
CA ASP A 42 11.77 -6.87 7.25
C ASP A 42 12.43 -7.05 5.88
N PRO A 43 13.76 -7.29 5.80
CA PRO A 43 14.44 -7.55 4.54
C PRO A 43 14.02 -8.88 3.89
N ASP A 44 13.48 -9.83 4.66
CA ASP A 44 13.00 -11.11 4.14
C ASP A 44 11.68 -10.93 3.37
N VAL A 45 11.77 -11.14 2.06
CA VAL A 45 10.63 -11.02 1.13
C VAL A 45 9.50 -12.01 1.47
N VAL A 46 9.81 -13.17 2.06
CA VAL A 46 8.78 -14.15 2.49
C VAL A 46 7.99 -13.55 3.65
N LEU A 47 8.65 -12.96 4.64
CA LEU A 47 7.98 -12.27 5.75
C LEU A 47 7.17 -11.07 5.28
N VAL A 48 7.68 -10.31 4.31
CA VAL A 48 6.92 -9.21 3.72
C VAL A 48 5.63 -9.71 3.08
N LYS A 49 5.68 -10.78 2.27
CA LYS A 49 4.49 -11.37 1.62
C LYS A 49 3.47 -11.88 2.66
N LEU A 50 3.95 -12.55 3.70
CA LEU A 50 3.13 -13.04 4.79
C LEU A 50 2.47 -11.89 5.56
N SER A 51 3.22 -10.82 5.83
CA SER A 51 2.72 -9.61 6.49
C SER A 51 1.67 -8.87 5.66
N ILE A 52 1.86 -8.77 4.33
CA ILE A 52 0.84 -8.22 3.41
C ILE A 52 -0.44 -9.06 3.47
N SER A 53 -0.31 -10.39 3.54
CA SER A 53 -1.46 -11.29 3.67
C SER A 53 -2.17 -11.07 5.00
N LEU A 54 -1.42 -10.99 6.11
CA LEU A 54 -1.96 -10.65 7.44
C LEU A 54 -2.70 -9.32 7.46
N PHE A 55 -2.18 -8.33 6.74
CA PHE A 55 -2.85 -7.04 6.60
C PHE A 55 -4.14 -7.13 5.78
N ALA A 56 -4.09 -7.80 4.63
CA ALA A 56 -5.20 -7.92 3.70
C ALA A 56 -6.44 -8.56 4.35
N PHE A 57 -6.23 -9.44 5.32
CA PHE A 57 -7.30 -10.08 6.09
C PHE A 57 -7.51 -9.46 7.49
N SER A 58 -6.92 -8.31 7.77
CA SER A 58 -7.18 -7.59 9.02
C SER A 58 -8.42 -6.71 8.90
N GLU A 59 -9.20 -6.58 9.98
CA GLU A 59 -10.38 -5.70 10.04
C GLU A 59 -10.06 -4.26 9.62
N ASN A 60 -8.80 -3.83 9.78
CA ASN A 60 -8.34 -2.51 9.33
C ASN A 60 -8.58 -2.29 7.83
N THR A 61 -8.51 -3.32 6.98
CA THR A 61 -8.80 -3.16 5.54
C THR A 61 -10.26 -2.80 5.25
N CYS A 62 -11.21 -3.27 6.06
CA CYS A 62 -12.63 -2.95 5.94
C CYS A 62 -12.94 -1.50 6.34
N CYS A 63 -12.19 -0.93 7.30
CA CYS A 63 -12.34 0.47 7.72
C CYS A 63 -12.00 1.48 6.61
N TYR A 64 -11.38 1.03 5.52
CA TYR A 64 -10.80 1.90 4.50
C TYR A 64 -11.64 2.04 3.22
N TYR A 65 -12.63 1.18 2.98
CA TYR A 65 -13.55 1.36 1.85
C TYR A 65 -14.96 1.54 2.40
N SER A 66 -15.39 2.80 2.54
CA SER A 66 -16.76 3.14 2.98
C SER A 66 -17.84 2.64 2.01
N ASN A 67 -17.47 2.27 0.78
CA ASN A 67 -18.36 1.78 -0.26
C ASN A 67 -18.30 0.25 -0.49
N THR A 68 -17.45 -0.49 0.22
CA THR A 68 -17.57 -1.96 0.19
C THR A 68 -18.80 -2.34 1.00
N LEU A 69 -19.77 -3.02 0.36
CA LEU A 69 -20.92 -3.59 1.05
C LEU A 69 -20.44 -4.39 2.28
N ASN A 70 -20.71 -3.88 3.48
CA ASN A 70 -20.49 -4.61 4.74
C ASN A 70 -21.24 -5.95 4.78
N ASN A 71 -22.16 -6.20 3.84
CA ASN A 71 -23.00 -7.39 3.76
C ASN A 71 -22.39 -8.57 3.00
N LEU A 72 -21.19 -8.45 2.39
CA LEU A 72 -20.63 -9.52 1.55
C LEU A 72 -19.54 -10.38 2.20
N THR A 73 -19.13 -10.11 3.44
CA THR A 73 -17.99 -10.82 4.05
C THR A 73 -18.27 -11.26 5.48
N ASN A 74 -18.30 -12.57 5.70
CA ASN A 74 -18.39 -13.16 7.03
C ASN A 74 -17.09 -12.87 7.81
N SER A 75 -17.15 -11.99 8.80
CA SER A 75 -16.00 -11.59 9.63
C SER A 75 -15.33 -12.78 10.31
N ILE A 76 -16.11 -13.81 10.67
CA ILE A 76 -15.59 -15.06 11.25
C ILE A 76 -14.68 -15.78 10.25
N ASP A 77 -15.04 -15.81 8.96
CA ASP A 77 -14.24 -16.50 7.95
C ASP A 77 -12.98 -15.71 7.59
N ILE A 78 -13.06 -14.37 7.57
CA ILE A 78 -11.87 -13.51 7.45
C ILE A 78 -10.90 -13.77 8.60
N LEU A 79 -11.41 -13.81 9.84
CA LEU A 79 -10.60 -14.07 11.02
C LEU A 79 -9.94 -15.46 10.96
N LYS A 80 -10.67 -16.49 10.49
CA LYS A 80 -10.09 -17.83 10.27
C LYS A 80 -8.94 -17.79 9.25
N ILE A 81 -9.09 -17.05 8.16
CA ILE A 81 -8.03 -16.89 7.15
C ILE A 81 -6.83 -16.15 7.74
N GLN A 82 -7.07 -15.05 8.45
CA GLN A 82 -6.03 -14.28 9.13
C GLN A 82 -5.25 -15.15 10.12
N ASN A 83 -5.94 -15.97 10.92
CA ASN A 83 -5.32 -16.89 11.87
C ASN A 83 -4.45 -17.93 11.18
N LYS A 84 -4.86 -18.46 10.02
CA LYS A 84 -4.02 -19.37 9.23
C LYS A 84 -2.72 -18.68 8.77
N TYR A 85 -2.80 -17.43 8.30
CA TYR A 85 -1.60 -16.68 7.94
C TYR A 85 -0.73 -16.37 9.16
N ALA A 86 -1.32 -16.08 10.33
CA ALA A 86 -0.58 -15.87 11.56
C ALA A 86 0.17 -17.13 11.99
N GLU A 87 -0.49 -18.28 11.92
CA GLU A 87 0.12 -19.58 12.23
C GLU A 87 1.26 -19.93 11.26
N VAL A 88 1.04 -19.76 9.95
CA VAL A 88 2.09 -19.98 8.93
C VAL A 88 3.28 -19.04 9.16
N THR A 89 3.00 -17.76 9.46
CA THR A 89 4.05 -16.78 9.76
C THR A 89 4.84 -17.17 11.00
N TRP A 90 4.16 -17.59 12.06
CA TRP A 90 4.79 -18.02 13.30
C TRP A 90 5.65 -19.27 13.10
N LYS A 91 5.13 -20.30 12.41
CA LYS A 91 5.87 -21.53 12.08
C LYS A 91 7.10 -21.23 11.22
N TYR A 92 6.94 -20.38 10.20
CA TYR A 92 8.04 -19.94 9.35
C TYR A 92 9.14 -19.25 10.15
N LEU A 93 8.75 -18.33 11.05
CA LEU A 93 9.68 -17.61 11.91
C LEU A 93 10.44 -18.54 12.86
N LEU A 94 9.73 -19.44 13.53
CA LEU A 94 10.33 -20.41 14.45
C LEU A 94 11.32 -21.34 13.73
N TYR A 95 10.92 -21.87 12.57
CA TYR A 95 11.73 -22.79 11.78
C TYR A 95 12.99 -22.12 11.22
N THR A 96 12.87 -20.89 10.74
CA THR A 96 13.95 -20.20 10.01
C THR A 96 14.91 -19.46 10.95
N TYR A 97 14.40 -18.86 12.03
CA TYR A 97 15.15 -17.92 12.86
C TYR A 97 15.30 -18.35 14.33
N GLY A 98 14.57 -19.39 14.76
CA GLY A 98 14.52 -19.81 16.16
C GLY A 98 13.69 -18.87 17.04
N HIS A 99 13.45 -19.27 18.30
CA HIS A 99 12.44 -18.64 19.16
C HIS A 99 12.66 -17.14 19.42
N TYR A 100 13.87 -16.74 19.79
CA TYR A 100 14.16 -15.35 20.17
C TYR A 100 13.97 -14.38 19.00
N GLU A 101 14.59 -14.67 17.85
CA GLU A 101 14.46 -13.84 16.66
C GLU A 101 13.05 -13.91 16.07
N ALA A 102 12.36 -15.05 16.19
CA ALA A 102 10.95 -15.17 15.80
C ALA A 102 10.07 -14.16 16.54
N VAL A 103 10.18 -14.06 17.88
CA VAL A 103 9.42 -13.09 18.68
C VAL A 103 9.71 -11.66 18.23
N LYS A 104 10.99 -11.32 18.10
CA LYS A 104 11.44 -9.97 17.71
C LYS A 104 10.91 -9.57 16.32
N ARG A 105 11.02 -10.46 15.34
CA ARG A 105 10.55 -10.23 13.97
C ARG A 105 9.03 -10.18 13.90
N PHE A 106 8.33 -11.03 14.64
CA PHE A 106 6.87 -10.98 14.73
C PHE A 106 6.37 -9.64 15.30
N LEU A 107 7.03 -9.14 16.36
CA LEU A 107 6.76 -7.79 16.87
C LEU A 107 7.03 -6.72 15.81
N ASN A 108 8.14 -6.84 15.06
CA ASN A 108 8.46 -5.89 14.01
C ASN A 108 7.40 -5.87 12.89
N ILE A 109 6.84 -7.03 12.54
CA ILE A 109 5.69 -7.14 11.63
C ILE A 109 4.50 -6.34 12.17
N THR A 110 4.13 -6.52 13.44
CA THR A 110 3.00 -5.77 14.02
C THR A 110 3.22 -4.26 14.02
N LEU A 111 4.44 -3.79 14.30
CA LEU A 111 4.81 -2.38 14.21
C LEU A 111 4.76 -1.87 12.77
N TRP A 112 5.17 -2.70 11.81
CA TRP A 112 5.08 -2.37 10.41
C TRP A 112 3.63 -2.22 9.95
N LEU A 113 2.73 -3.12 10.36
CA LEU A 113 1.30 -3.03 10.08
C LEU A 113 0.68 -1.75 10.66
N ALA A 114 1.05 -1.39 11.89
CA ALA A 114 0.61 -0.13 12.51
C ALA A 114 1.14 1.10 11.75
N ALA A 115 2.41 1.10 11.34
CA ALA A 115 2.99 2.16 10.54
C ALA A 115 2.28 2.31 9.17
N MET A 116 1.82 1.20 8.60
CA MET A 116 1.06 1.21 7.35
C MET A 116 -0.32 1.84 7.51
N ASN A 117 -1.01 1.62 8.64
CA ASN A 117 -2.26 2.34 8.93
C ASN A 117 -2.04 3.85 8.97
N ILE A 118 -0.96 4.32 9.61
CA ILE A 118 -0.62 5.75 9.67
C ILE A 118 -0.36 6.30 8.26
N LEU A 119 0.41 5.60 7.44
CA LEU A 119 0.67 5.99 6.05
C LEU A 119 -0.62 6.06 5.21
N ILE A 120 -1.53 5.11 5.38
CA ILE A 120 -2.82 5.09 4.65
C ILE A 120 -3.67 6.29 5.06
N VAL A 121 -3.78 6.58 6.36
CA VAL A 121 -4.52 7.73 6.87
C VAL A 121 -3.90 9.03 6.37
N HIS A 122 -2.58 9.16 6.44
CA HIS A 122 -1.86 10.34 5.92
C HIS A 122 -2.10 10.55 4.43
N ASN A 123 -1.97 9.49 3.62
CA ASN A 123 -2.15 9.56 2.17
C ASN A 123 -3.55 10.06 1.76
N ARG A 124 -4.59 9.81 2.56
CA ARG A 124 -5.95 10.33 2.29
C ARG A 124 -6.06 11.84 2.45
N THR A 125 -5.18 12.44 3.23
CA THR A 125 -5.16 13.89 3.43
C THR A 125 -4.38 14.61 2.33
N LEU A 126 -3.54 13.88 1.59
CA LEU A 126 -2.76 14.43 0.48
C LEU A 126 -3.65 14.64 -0.75
N LYS A 127 -3.68 15.88 -1.25
CA LYS A 127 -4.40 16.26 -2.48
C LYS A 127 -3.46 16.61 -3.65
N VAL A 128 -2.17 16.28 -3.51
CA VAL A 128 -1.09 16.71 -4.42
C VAL A 128 -1.34 16.34 -5.89
N HIS A 129 -2.06 15.25 -6.14
CA HIS A 129 -2.31 14.73 -7.48
C HIS A 129 -3.77 14.82 -7.94
N VAL A 130 -4.65 15.45 -7.15
CA VAL A 130 -6.09 15.51 -7.51
C VAL A 130 -6.25 16.26 -8.84
N HIS A 131 -5.62 17.43 -8.96
CA HIS A 131 -5.64 18.21 -10.20
C HIS A 131 -4.91 17.50 -11.36
N ASP A 132 -3.82 16.77 -11.10
CA ASP A 132 -3.12 16.00 -12.13
C ASP A 132 -4.06 14.95 -12.76
N ILE A 133 -4.85 14.26 -11.91
CA ILE A 133 -5.81 13.25 -12.35
C ILE A 133 -6.99 13.90 -13.07
N ASP A 134 -7.56 14.97 -12.52
CA ASP A 134 -8.69 15.67 -13.13
C ASP A 134 -8.33 16.16 -14.53
N SER A 135 -7.13 16.74 -14.70
CA SER A 135 -6.63 17.17 -16.01
C SER A 135 -6.43 16.01 -17.00
N ILE A 136 -5.96 14.84 -16.54
CA ILE A 136 -5.84 13.65 -17.39
C ILE A 136 -7.22 13.15 -17.81
N VAL A 137 -8.20 13.15 -16.90
CA VAL A 137 -9.58 12.76 -17.23
C VAL A 137 -10.17 13.70 -18.28
N GLU A 138 -10.07 15.01 -18.07
CA GLU A 138 -10.56 16.01 -19.05
C GLU A 138 -9.90 15.84 -20.43
N GLN A 139 -8.58 15.63 -20.48
CA GLN A 139 -7.87 15.38 -21.73
C GLN A 139 -8.30 14.08 -22.42
N THR A 140 -8.53 13.03 -21.62
CA THR A 140 -8.97 11.73 -22.14
C THR A 140 -10.39 11.83 -22.69
N GLU A 141 -11.30 12.50 -21.97
CA GLU A 141 -12.67 12.77 -22.43
C GLU A 141 -12.68 13.56 -23.74
N LEU A 142 -11.87 14.61 -23.84
CA LEU A 142 -11.75 15.40 -25.07
C LEU A 142 -11.24 14.55 -26.25
N THR A 143 -10.25 13.68 -26.00
CA THR A 143 -9.68 12.81 -27.04
C THR A 143 -10.72 11.83 -27.56
N LEU A 144 -11.49 11.21 -26.67
CA LEU A 144 -12.56 10.28 -27.05
C LEU A 144 -13.66 10.96 -27.87
N ILE A 145 -14.04 12.20 -27.50
CA ILE A 145 -15.03 12.97 -28.27
C ILE A 145 -14.53 13.29 -29.69
N LEU A 146 -13.24 13.58 -29.84
CA LEU A 146 -12.64 13.86 -31.15
C LEU A 146 -12.59 12.59 -32.02
N ASP A 147 -12.20 11.45 -31.43
CA ASP A 147 -12.18 10.16 -32.13
C ASP A 147 -13.59 9.77 -32.63
N ASP A 148 -14.63 9.93 -31.80
CA ASP A 148 -16.02 9.67 -32.18
C ASP A 148 -16.49 10.61 -33.33
N ALA A 149 -16.06 11.88 -33.31
CA ALA A 149 -16.42 12.85 -34.34
C ALA A 149 -15.76 12.52 -35.68
N ASP A 150 -14.51 12.09 -35.67
CA ASP A 150 -13.78 11.68 -36.88
C ASP A 150 -14.40 10.41 -37.48
N GLU A 151 -14.81 9.43 -36.67
CA GLU A 151 -15.50 8.22 -37.14
C GLU A 151 -16.87 8.54 -37.78
N ILE A 152 -17.61 9.51 -37.23
CA ILE A 152 -18.86 10.02 -37.83
C ILE A 152 -18.61 10.73 -39.17
N ILE A 153 -17.51 11.47 -39.30
CA ILE A 153 -17.15 12.14 -40.56
C ILE A 153 -16.76 11.11 -41.62
N GLU A 154 -16.01 10.07 -41.25
CA GLU A 154 -15.61 8.99 -42.16
C GLU A 154 -16.78 8.10 -42.61
N THR A 155 -17.77 7.84 -41.74
CA THR A 155 -18.96 7.04 -42.11
C THR A 155 -19.98 7.81 -42.96
N ASN A 156 -19.92 9.14 -43.00
CA ASN A 156 -20.82 9.98 -43.80
C ASN A 156 -20.22 10.44 -45.14
N GLN A 157 -19.01 9.96 -45.51
CA GLN A 157 -18.40 10.11 -46.84
C GLN A 157 -18.62 8.86 -47.69
#